data_AF-A0A949FJ14-F1
#
_entry.id   AF-A0A949FJ14-F1
#
_cell.length_a   1.000
_cell.length_b   1.000
_cell.length_c   1.000
_cell.angle_alpha   90.00
_cell.angle_beta   90.00
_cell.angle_gamma   90.00
#
_symmetry.space_group_name_H-M   'P 1'
#
loop_
_entity.id
_entity.type
_entity.pdbx_description
1 polymer ?
#
loop_
_entity_poly.entity_id
_entity_poly.type
_entity_poly.pdbx_seq_one_letter_code
_entity_poly.pdbx_strand_id
1 'polypeptide(L)'
;MLNRRDFLRLGSLAVAGLPTLRASSPGHQHKSVIMVYLSGGLAHQDTVDLKPLAPSESRGEFKPIPTNVPGIQVGELLPKLAKCADKYTIIRSLVGQVDEHSSNQSCAGFNGSQIQRENRPHFGSVVARIQGPTSPIIPAFVDLFPTMQHKPYNSPGPGLLGRSSRGVRVDGQDLAIMKSDEDLTDRKKLLTRLDTMKRQGDSVGTMEGNYGRAFDVLTSSKLVEALDVSREPASLRDRYGRGSTKHLGDGAPMWNDQLLMARRLVEAGARVVTVAYGFWDT
;
A
#
# COMPACT_ATOMS: atom_id res chain seq x y z
N MET A 1 3.36 44.33 -6.50
CA MET A 1 3.47 43.06 -5.75
C MET A 1 2.40 42.12 -6.27
N LEU A 2 2.78 41.04 -6.95
CA LEU A 2 1.85 40.06 -7.52
C LEU A 2 1.44 39.04 -6.44
N ASN A 3 0.14 38.81 -6.26
CA ASN A 3 -0.38 37.87 -5.26
C ASN A 3 -0.28 36.43 -5.79
N ARG A 4 -0.06 35.45 -4.90
CA ARG A 4 0.16 34.02 -5.22
C ARG A 4 -0.94 33.38 -6.08
N ARG A 5 -2.14 33.96 -6.10
CA ARG A 5 -3.28 33.51 -6.92
C ARG A 5 -3.17 33.90 -8.40
N ASP A 6 -2.48 34.98 -8.73
CA ASP A 6 -2.39 35.46 -10.13
C ASP A 6 -1.32 34.69 -10.91
N PHE A 7 -0.29 34.20 -10.24
CA PHE A 7 0.73 33.34 -10.85
C PHE A 7 0.18 31.98 -11.33
N LEU A 8 -0.83 31.44 -10.65
CA LEU A 8 -1.48 30.18 -11.04
C LEU A 8 -2.50 30.34 -12.18
N ARG A 9 -3.01 31.55 -12.41
CA ARG A 9 -3.97 31.82 -13.50
C ARG A 9 -3.30 32.09 -14.85
N LEU A 10 -2.04 32.54 -14.86
CA LEU A 10 -1.29 32.78 -16.10
C LEU A 10 -0.63 31.51 -16.68
N GLY A 11 -0.55 30.42 -15.91
CA GLY A 11 0.06 29.16 -16.36
C GLY A 11 -0.86 28.21 -17.13
N SER A 12 -2.15 28.52 -17.27
CA SER A 12 -3.16 27.58 -17.81
C SER A 12 -3.54 27.80 -19.27
N LEU A 13 -2.82 28.62 -20.04
CA LEU A 13 -3.22 29.02 -21.40
C LEU A 13 -2.22 28.68 -22.53
N ALA A 14 -1.21 27.84 -22.30
CA ALA A 14 -0.35 27.37 -23.39
C ALA A 14 -0.15 25.85 -23.38
N VAL A 15 -0.39 25.24 -24.54
CA VAL A 15 -0.15 23.84 -24.94
C VAL A 15 -1.34 22.88 -24.73
N ALA A 16 -2.31 23.03 -25.63
CA ALA A 16 -3.20 21.96 -26.05
C ALA A 16 -2.42 20.94 -26.91
N GLY A 17 -2.63 19.64 -26.65
CA GLY A 17 -2.55 18.60 -27.68
C GLY A 17 -1.21 17.94 -27.98
N LEU A 18 -0.52 17.36 -26.99
CA LEU A 18 0.43 16.25 -27.15
C LEU A 18 0.42 15.40 -25.86
N PRO A 19 0.51 14.05 -25.92
CA PRO A 19 0.72 13.26 -24.71
C PRO A 19 2.11 13.57 -24.18
N THR A 20 2.21 14.49 -23.23
CA THR A 20 3.47 14.77 -22.54
C THR A 20 3.87 13.53 -21.75
N LEU A 21 4.73 12.71 -22.34
CA LEU A 21 5.63 11.85 -21.58
C LEU A 21 6.48 12.78 -20.71
N ARG A 22 6.04 12.99 -19.47
CA ARG A 22 6.90 13.60 -18.46
C ARG A 22 8.03 12.62 -18.22
N ALA A 23 9.15 12.80 -18.92
CA ALA A 23 10.42 12.24 -18.53
C ALA A 23 10.66 12.66 -17.08
N SER A 24 10.78 11.70 -16.17
CA SER A 24 11.12 11.98 -14.79
C SER A 24 12.53 12.56 -14.77
N SER A 25 12.61 13.85 -14.43
CA SER A 25 13.89 14.52 -14.22
C SER A 25 14.65 13.75 -13.12
N PRO A 26 15.88 13.29 -13.35
CA PRO A 26 16.66 12.63 -12.31
C PRO A 26 16.88 13.63 -11.17
N GLY A 27 16.40 13.29 -9.96
CA GLY A 27 16.66 14.09 -8.75
C GLY A 27 15.44 14.70 -8.03
N HIS A 28 14.20 14.50 -8.50
CA HIS A 28 13.05 14.87 -7.67
C HIS A 28 12.73 13.75 -6.67
N GLN A 29 13.02 14.01 -5.40
CA GLN A 29 12.56 13.18 -4.29
C GLN A 29 11.02 13.18 -4.31
N HIS A 30 10.42 12.05 -4.68
CA HIS A 30 8.97 11.90 -4.66
C HIS A 30 8.51 11.52 -3.25
N LYS A 31 7.25 11.85 -2.93
CA LYS A 31 6.61 11.37 -1.71
C LYS A 31 5.98 10.01 -1.99
N SER A 32 6.11 9.11 -1.02
CA SER A 32 5.52 7.78 -1.07
C SER A 32 4.80 7.46 0.23
N VAL A 33 3.81 6.57 0.13
CA VAL A 33 2.98 6.13 1.26
C VAL A 33 2.98 4.61 1.30
N ILE A 34 3.28 4.05 2.47
CA ILE A 34 2.96 2.67 2.82
C ILE A 34 1.72 2.71 3.69
N MET A 35 0.62 2.13 3.20
CA MET A 35 -0.61 1.97 3.96
C MET A 35 -0.62 0.58 4.58
N VAL A 36 -0.64 0.51 5.91
CA VAL A 36 -0.81 -0.74 6.65
C VAL A 36 -2.26 -0.80 7.13
N TYR A 37 -3.04 -1.67 6.49
CA TYR A 37 -4.41 -1.97 6.88
C TYR A 37 -4.41 -3.11 7.90
N LEU A 38 -5.01 -2.84 9.06
CA LEU A 38 -5.22 -3.81 10.12
C LEU A 38 -6.69 -4.20 10.09
N SER A 39 -7.02 -5.45 9.79
CA SER A 39 -8.41 -5.88 9.57
C SER A 39 -9.30 -5.71 10.82
N GLY A 40 -8.75 -5.95 12.01
CA GLY A 40 -9.40 -5.67 13.30
C GLY A 40 -9.25 -4.23 13.79
N GLY A 41 -8.48 -3.40 13.07
CA GLY A 41 -8.01 -2.12 13.59
C GLY A 41 -7.00 -2.28 14.72
N LEU A 42 -6.66 -1.14 15.32
CA LEU A 42 -5.84 -1.06 16.52
C LEU A 42 -6.69 -0.39 17.60
N ALA A 43 -6.81 -1.01 18.77
CA ALA A 43 -7.59 -0.44 19.86
C ALA A 43 -7.02 0.94 20.26
N HIS A 44 -7.73 2.01 19.92
CA HIS A 44 -7.23 3.37 20.13
C HIS A 44 -7.12 3.70 21.63
N GLN A 45 -8.02 3.16 22.45
CA GLN A 45 -8.02 3.31 23.91
C GLN A 45 -6.81 2.66 24.60
N ASP A 46 -6.09 1.78 23.91
CA ASP A 46 -4.90 1.09 24.40
C ASP A 46 -3.61 1.66 23.79
N THR A 47 -3.71 2.56 22.81
CA THR A 47 -2.57 2.96 21.97
C THR A 47 -2.35 4.45 21.87
N VAL A 48 -3.29 5.21 21.32
CA VAL A 48 -3.09 6.63 20.99
C VAL A 48 -4.17 7.55 21.54
N ASP A 49 -5.21 7.01 22.17
CA ASP A 49 -6.29 7.77 22.79
C ASP A 49 -6.69 7.12 24.12
N LEU A 50 -5.68 6.88 24.96
CA LEU A 50 -5.87 6.28 26.27
C LEU A 50 -6.81 7.16 27.09
N LYS A 51 -7.75 6.52 27.78
CA LYS A 51 -8.73 7.17 28.64
C LYS A 51 -8.38 6.89 30.12
N PRO A 52 -7.23 7.34 30.64
CA PRO A 52 -6.74 6.92 31.96
C PRO A 52 -7.70 7.26 33.12
N LEU A 53 -8.59 8.24 32.90
CA LEU A 53 -9.58 8.70 33.87
C LEU A 53 -10.99 8.12 33.64
N ALA A 54 -11.19 7.31 32.60
CA ALA A 54 -12.48 6.65 32.37
C ALA A 54 -12.72 5.53 33.40
N PRO A 55 -14.00 5.15 33.65
CA PRO A 55 -14.35 4.01 34.51
C PRO A 55 -13.65 2.72 34.07
N SER A 56 -13.32 1.86 35.03
CA SER A 56 -12.59 0.59 34.82
C SER A 56 -13.22 -0.33 33.79
N GLU A 57 -14.55 -0.24 33.62
CA GLU A 57 -15.33 -1.06 32.69
C GLU A 57 -15.13 -0.63 31.22
N SER A 58 -14.65 0.59 31.00
CA SER A 58 -14.49 1.20 29.67
C SER A 58 -13.07 1.67 29.37
N ARG A 59 -12.22 1.74 30.39
CA ARG A 59 -10.80 2.09 30.27
C ARG A 59 -10.00 0.84 29.92
N GLY A 60 -9.13 0.96 28.92
CA GLY A 60 -8.12 -0.06 28.60
C GLY A 60 -7.21 -0.42 29.77
N GLU A 61 -6.61 -1.61 29.74
CA GLU A 61 -5.75 -2.10 30.82
C GLU A 61 -4.37 -1.43 30.86
N PHE A 62 -3.93 -0.87 29.73
CA PHE A 62 -2.59 -0.31 29.56
C PHE A 62 -2.47 1.12 30.08
N LYS A 63 -1.25 1.48 30.50
CA LYS A 63 -0.94 2.81 31.01
C LYS A 63 -0.36 3.72 29.92
N PRO A 64 -0.64 5.03 29.98
CA PRO A 64 -0.01 6.00 29.08
C PRO A 64 1.45 6.24 29.50
N ILE A 65 2.32 6.36 28.50
CA ILE A 65 3.71 6.83 28.64
C ILE A 65 3.89 8.17 27.91
N PRO A 66 4.76 9.07 28.43
CA PRO A 66 5.09 10.30 27.72
C PRO A 66 5.85 10.01 26.43
N THR A 67 5.73 10.91 25.46
CA THR A 67 6.51 10.88 24.21
C THR A 67 7.60 11.96 24.20
N ASN A 68 8.43 12.00 23.16
CA ASN A 68 9.40 13.08 22.93
C ASN A 68 8.76 14.42 22.54
N VAL A 69 7.42 14.49 22.39
CA VAL A 69 6.66 15.73 22.19
C VAL A 69 5.81 16.01 23.44
N PRO A 70 6.01 17.14 24.13
CA PRO A 70 5.21 17.50 25.30
C PRO A 70 3.70 17.51 25.02
N GLY A 71 2.92 16.94 25.93
CA GLY A 71 1.46 16.86 25.81
C GLY A 71 0.95 15.69 24.96
N ILE A 72 1.82 14.92 24.29
CA ILE A 72 1.45 13.68 23.61
C ILE A 72 1.83 12.47 24.46
N GLN A 73 0.88 11.56 24.63
CA GLN A 73 1.05 10.26 25.27
C GLN A 73 0.60 9.14 24.33
N VAL A 74 1.21 7.97 24.50
CA VAL A 74 0.84 6.71 23.83
C VAL A 74 0.86 5.57 24.86
N GLY A 75 0.34 4.38 24.52
CA GLY A 75 0.33 3.23 25.41
C GLY A 75 1.74 2.71 25.71
N GLU A 76 1.93 2.14 26.90
CA GLU A 76 3.23 1.63 27.37
C GLU A 76 3.83 0.52 26.50
N LEU A 77 3.02 -0.16 25.69
CA LEU A 77 3.45 -1.14 24.70
C LEU A 77 4.06 -0.52 23.42
N LEU A 78 4.06 0.81 23.30
CA LEU A 78 4.55 1.53 22.12
C LEU A 78 5.78 2.40 22.40
N PRO A 79 6.82 1.93 23.14
CA PRO A 79 7.95 2.78 23.55
C PRO A 79 8.80 3.26 22.37
N LYS A 80 8.79 2.53 21.24
CA LYS A 80 9.48 2.95 20.00
C LYS A 80 8.73 4.07 19.27
N LEU A 81 7.39 4.07 19.32
CA LEU A 81 6.60 5.19 18.79
C LEU A 81 6.68 6.41 19.71
N ALA A 82 6.74 6.21 21.03
CA ALA A 82 6.92 7.32 21.97
C ALA A 82 8.19 8.15 21.70
N LYS A 83 9.26 7.51 21.22
CA LYS A 83 10.53 8.16 20.84
C LYS A 83 10.50 8.88 19.49
N CYS A 84 9.41 8.79 18.74
CA CYS A 84 9.29 9.29 17.37
C CYS A 84 8.02 10.13 17.17
N ALA A 85 7.41 10.66 18.23
CA ALA A 85 6.16 11.43 18.13
C ALA A 85 6.32 12.75 17.35
N ASP A 86 7.54 13.26 17.22
CA ASP A 86 7.92 14.37 16.35
C ASP A 86 7.85 14.02 14.84
N LYS A 87 7.67 12.74 14.49
CA LYS A 87 7.73 12.22 13.11
C LYS A 87 6.40 11.68 12.60
N TYR A 88 5.34 11.69 13.41
CA TYR A 88 4.00 11.28 12.99
C TYR A 88 2.92 12.21 13.54
N THR A 89 1.71 12.05 13.03
CA THR A 89 0.53 12.78 13.48
C THR A 89 -0.57 11.78 13.83
N ILE A 90 -1.25 12.02 14.95
CA ILE A 90 -2.40 11.23 15.38
C ILE A 90 -3.66 11.94 14.87
N ILE A 91 -4.49 11.23 14.09
CA ILE A 91 -5.76 11.74 13.59
C ILE A 91 -6.88 11.09 14.42
N ARG A 92 -7.54 11.88 15.29
CA ARG A 92 -8.68 11.44 16.12
C ARG A 92 -10.03 12.00 15.66
N SER A 93 -10.04 12.66 14.50
CA SER A 93 -11.20 13.36 13.95
C SER A 93 -11.94 12.56 12.87
N LEU A 94 -11.66 11.26 12.74
CA LEU A 94 -12.36 10.41 11.79
C LEU A 94 -13.77 10.12 12.33
N VAL A 95 -14.78 10.45 11.53
CA VAL A 95 -16.20 10.24 11.83
C VAL A 95 -16.87 9.48 10.69
N GLY A 96 -18.07 8.96 10.92
CA GLY A 96 -18.83 8.24 9.89
C GLY A 96 -18.39 6.78 9.70
N GLN A 97 -17.75 6.20 10.71
CA GLN A 97 -17.51 4.77 10.79
C GLN A 97 -18.85 4.04 10.85
N VAL A 98 -18.97 2.97 10.08
CA VAL A 98 -20.05 2.00 10.24
C VAL A 98 -19.50 0.82 11.03
N ASP A 99 -20.36 0.13 11.77
CA ASP A 99 -19.98 -1.06 12.54
C ASP A 99 -19.71 -2.23 11.58
N GLU A 100 -18.54 -2.20 10.93
CA GLU A 100 -18.09 -3.21 9.97
C GLU A 100 -16.57 -3.35 10.00
N HIS A 101 -16.10 -4.58 9.82
CA HIS A 101 -14.70 -4.84 9.49
C HIS A 101 -14.55 -4.77 7.95
N SER A 102 -14.05 -3.65 7.43
CA SER A 102 -13.81 -3.51 5.99
C SER A 102 -12.62 -2.63 5.67
N SER A 103 -12.04 -2.88 4.49
CA SER A 103 -10.98 -2.04 3.94
C SER A 103 -11.52 -0.74 3.32
N ASN A 104 -12.84 -0.60 3.15
CA ASN A 104 -13.49 0.42 2.34
C ASN A 104 -13.11 1.83 2.79
N GLN A 105 -13.34 2.15 4.06
CA GLN A 105 -13.05 3.48 4.59
C GLN A 105 -11.53 3.71 4.70
N SER A 106 -10.77 2.69 5.08
CA SER A 106 -9.32 2.76 5.17
C SER A 106 -8.64 3.03 3.82
N CYS A 107 -9.14 2.41 2.75
CA CYS A 107 -8.51 2.42 1.43
C CYS A 107 -9.15 3.38 0.43
N ALA A 108 -10.40 3.78 0.63
CA ALA A 108 -11.10 4.71 -0.27
C ALA A 108 -11.67 5.94 0.44
N GLY A 109 -11.79 5.93 1.77
CA GLY A 109 -12.37 7.03 2.55
C GLY A 109 -13.90 7.07 2.59
N PHE A 110 -14.57 6.02 2.10
CA PHE A 110 -16.03 5.92 2.02
C PHE A 110 -16.50 4.57 2.58
N ASN A 111 -17.74 4.52 3.09
CA ASN A 111 -18.33 3.25 3.50
C ASN A 111 -18.66 2.35 2.29
N GLY A 112 -18.88 1.06 2.53
CA GLY A 112 -19.12 0.08 1.46
C GLY A 112 -20.29 0.43 0.53
N SER A 113 -21.40 0.95 1.07
CA SER A 113 -22.57 1.33 0.27
C SER A 113 -22.27 2.47 -0.71
N GLN A 114 -21.50 3.46 -0.28
CA GLN A 114 -21.06 4.57 -1.13
C GLN A 114 -20.08 4.09 -2.20
N ILE A 115 -19.12 3.23 -1.84
CA ILE A 115 -18.18 2.65 -2.80
C ILE A 115 -18.93 1.92 -3.90
N GLN A 116 -19.92 1.09 -3.54
CA GLN A 116 -20.70 0.31 -4.50
C GLN A 116 -21.55 1.21 -5.41
N ARG A 117 -22.27 2.18 -4.84
CA ARG A 117 -23.17 3.07 -5.58
C ARG A 117 -22.44 4.05 -6.49
N GLU A 118 -21.34 4.62 -6.00
CA GLU A 118 -20.62 5.70 -6.67
C GLU A 118 -19.34 5.22 -7.35
N ASN A 119 -19.08 3.90 -7.31
CA ASN A 119 -17.89 3.26 -7.87
C ASN A 119 -16.58 3.94 -7.41
N ARG A 120 -16.49 4.24 -6.11
CA ARG A 120 -15.37 5.03 -5.55
C ARG A 120 -14.06 4.26 -5.67
N PRO A 121 -12.98 4.92 -6.12
CA PRO A 121 -11.69 4.28 -6.31
C PRO A 121 -10.91 4.12 -5.00
N HIS A 122 -10.06 3.11 -4.95
CA HIS A 122 -8.96 3.03 -4.00
C HIS A 122 -8.05 4.28 -4.08
N PHE A 123 -7.56 4.80 -2.94
CA PHE A 123 -6.73 6.01 -2.88
C PHE A 123 -5.43 5.86 -3.69
N GLY A 124 -4.79 4.67 -3.62
CA GLY A 124 -3.68 4.28 -4.48
C GLY A 124 -3.97 4.44 -5.99
N SER A 125 -5.17 4.10 -6.44
CA SER A 125 -5.60 4.33 -7.83
C SER A 125 -5.77 5.81 -8.16
N VAL A 126 -6.27 6.62 -7.20
CA VAL A 126 -6.33 8.08 -7.33
C VAL A 126 -4.93 8.67 -7.49
N VAL A 127 -3.97 8.25 -6.66
CA VAL A 127 -2.57 8.69 -6.74
C VAL A 127 -1.94 8.26 -8.07
N ALA A 128 -2.15 7.02 -8.50
CA ALA A 128 -1.67 6.52 -9.78
C ALA A 128 -2.21 7.35 -10.96
N ARG A 129 -3.50 7.71 -10.93
CA ARG A 129 -4.14 8.52 -11.98
C ARG A 129 -3.60 9.94 -12.03
N ILE A 130 -3.44 10.59 -10.88
CA ILE A 130 -3.06 12.02 -10.78
C ILE A 130 -1.56 12.21 -10.98
N GLN A 131 -0.74 11.35 -10.36
CA GLN A 131 0.71 11.56 -10.29
C GLN A 131 1.52 10.66 -11.23
N GLY A 132 0.91 9.59 -11.76
CA GLY A 132 1.60 8.62 -12.61
C GLY A 132 2.76 7.90 -11.91
N PRO A 133 3.45 7.00 -12.61
CA PRO A 133 4.65 6.34 -12.07
C PRO A 133 5.82 7.33 -11.99
N THR A 134 6.79 7.04 -11.13
CA THR A 134 8.04 7.81 -11.01
C THR A 134 9.10 7.36 -12.03
N SER A 135 8.94 6.14 -12.54
CA SER A 135 9.82 5.49 -13.53
C SER A 135 8.98 4.59 -14.43
N PRO A 136 9.33 4.42 -15.72
CA PRO A 136 8.57 3.54 -16.62
C PRO A 136 8.42 2.09 -16.15
N ILE A 137 9.36 1.60 -15.32
CA ILE A 137 9.44 0.20 -14.89
C ILE A 137 8.89 -0.06 -13.48
N ILE A 138 8.58 0.99 -12.71
CA ILE A 138 8.00 0.85 -11.37
C ILE A 138 6.58 1.43 -11.38
N PRO A 139 5.56 0.62 -11.04
CA PRO A 139 4.19 1.10 -11.04
C PRO A 139 3.98 2.15 -9.94
N ALA A 140 3.09 3.10 -10.18
CA ALA A 140 2.77 4.13 -9.20
C ALA A 140 2.13 3.55 -7.92
N PHE A 141 1.34 2.48 -8.08
CA PHE A 141 0.62 1.82 -7.00
C PHE A 141 0.86 0.29 -7.07
N VAL A 142 1.36 -0.27 -5.99
CA VAL A 142 1.48 -1.72 -5.76
C VAL A 142 0.55 -2.12 -4.62
N ASP A 143 -0.23 -3.17 -4.83
CA ASP A 143 -1.14 -3.70 -3.83
C ASP A 143 -0.68 -5.08 -3.36
N LEU A 144 -0.19 -5.15 -2.12
CA LEU A 144 0.27 -6.39 -1.48
C LEU A 144 -0.84 -7.04 -0.63
N PHE A 145 -2.10 -6.60 -0.74
CA PHE A 145 -3.20 -7.28 -0.08
C PHE A 145 -3.29 -8.73 -0.58
N PRO A 146 -3.17 -9.72 0.33
CA PRO A 146 -3.50 -11.09 -0.01
C PRO A 146 -5.00 -11.19 -0.26
N THR A 147 -5.41 -12.20 -0.99
CA THR A 147 -6.84 -12.52 -1.08
C THR A 147 -7.31 -13.09 0.27
N MET A 148 -8.21 -12.38 0.95
CA MET A 148 -8.80 -12.77 2.23
C MET A 148 -10.17 -13.42 2.02
N GLN A 149 -10.57 -14.33 2.90
CA GLN A 149 -11.83 -15.08 2.72
C GLN A 149 -13.04 -14.17 2.91
N HIS A 150 -12.99 -13.28 3.90
CA HIS A 150 -14.03 -12.28 4.08
C HIS A 150 -13.91 -11.17 3.04
N LYS A 151 -14.89 -11.10 2.13
CA LYS A 151 -14.84 -10.20 0.97
C LYS A 151 -14.59 -8.73 1.35
N PRO A 152 -15.30 -8.12 2.33
CA PRO A 152 -15.05 -6.75 2.78
C PRO A 152 -13.62 -6.42 3.23
N TYR A 153 -12.79 -7.39 3.62
CA TYR A 153 -11.40 -7.12 4.01
C TYR A 153 -10.50 -6.85 2.81
N ASN A 154 -10.89 -7.30 1.63
CA ASN A 154 -10.07 -7.23 0.43
C ASN A 154 -9.98 -5.79 -0.08
N SER A 155 -8.88 -5.47 -0.76
CA SER A 155 -8.62 -4.14 -1.31
C SER A 155 -9.68 -3.74 -2.36
N PRO A 156 -10.25 -2.52 -2.28
CA PRO A 156 -11.17 -2.03 -3.29
C PRO A 156 -10.48 -1.83 -4.64
N GLY A 157 -11.25 -1.96 -5.72
CA GLY A 157 -10.74 -1.77 -7.07
C GLY A 157 -10.45 -0.32 -7.46
N PRO A 158 -10.03 -0.08 -8.71
CA PRO A 158 -9.80 1.27 -9.24
C PRO A 158 -11.08 2.08 -9.46
N GLY A 159 -12.25 1.49 -9.19
CA GLY A 159 -13.55 2.13 -9.33
C GLY A 159 -13.76 2.80 -10.69
N LEU A 160 -14.32 4.00 -10.66
CA LEU A 160 -14.60 4.84 -11.82
C LEU A 160 -13.34 5.26 -12.61
N LEU A 161 -12.14 5.12 -12.04
CA LEU A 161 -10.89 5.47 -12.73
C LEU A 161 -10.46 4.43 -13.76
N GLY A 162 -11.14 3.27 -13.78
CA GLY A 162 -10.94 2.23 -14.77
C GLY A 162 -9.62 1.45 -14.60
N ARG A 163 -9.44 0.45 -15.45
CA ARG A 163 -8.34 -0.53 -15.34
C ARG A 163 -6.95 0.10 -15.45
N SER A 164 -6.80 1.23 -16.14
CA SER A 164 -5.51 1.92 -16.30
C SER A 164 -4.95 2.50 -15.00
N SER A 165 -5.80 2.70 -13.98
CA SER A 165 -5.38 3.20 -12.66
C SER A 165 -5.31 2.09 -11.61
N ARG A 166 -5.45 0.82 -12.02
CA ARG A 166 -5.39 -0.33 -11.11
C ARG A 166 -3.97 -0.51 -10.59
N GLY A 167 -3.83 -0.75 -9.28
CA GLY A 167 -2.55 -1.14 -8.69
C GLY A 167 -2.09 -2.49 -9.23
N VAL A 168 -0.78 -2.65 -9.36
CA VAL A 168 -0.21 -3.97 -9.65
C VAL A 168 -0.40 -4.81 -8.40
N ARG A 169 -1.21 -5.86 -8.51
CA ARG A 169 -1.46 -6.77 -7.39
C ARG A 169 -0.38 -7.85 -7.37
N VAL A 170 0.21 -8.05 -6.20
CA VAL A 170 1.17 -9.11 -5.96
C VAL A 170 0.65 -9.88 -4.75
N ASP A 171 -0.05 -11.00 -4.99
CA ASP A 171 -0.62 -11.80 -3.89
C ASP A 171 0.50 -12.52 -3.13
N GLY A 172 0.29 -12.76 -1.84
CA GLY A 172 1.18 -13.57 -1.03
C GLY A 172 1.30 -15.02 -1.52
N GLN A 173 0.29 -15.56 -2.21
CA GLN A 173 0.41 -16.85 -2.90
C GLN A 173 1.38 -16.79 -4.09
N ASP A 174 1.29 -15.75 -4.92
CA ASP A 174 2.23 -15.55 -6.04
C ASP A 174 3.67 -15.37 -5.54
N LEU A 175 3.85 -14.71 -4.38
CA LEU A 175 5.15 -14.56 -3.72
C LEU A 175 5.62 -15.81 -2.99
N ALA A 176 4.72 -16.63 -2.42
CA ALA A 176 5.07 -17.90 -1.79
C ALA A 176 5.59 -18.90 -2.84
N ILE A 177 4.97 -18.91 -4.02
CA ILE A 177 5.48 -19.65 -5.19
C ILE A 177 6.86 -19.12 -5.62
N MET A 178 7.13 -17.82 -5.48
CA MET A 178 8.48 -17.26 -5.73
C MET A 178 9.52 -17.62 -4.66
N LYS A 179 9.10 -18.05 -3.46
CA LYS A 179 9.97 -18.30 -2.29
C LYS A 179 10.23 -19.78 -1.99
N SER A 180 9.55 -20.73 -2.61
CA SER A 180 9.88 -22.15 -2.42
C SER A 180 11.20 -22.49 -3.14
N ASP A 181 12.29 -22.63 -2.36
CA ASP A 181 13.60 -23.09 -2.86
C ASP A 181 13.56 -24.54 -3.41
N GLU A 182 12.48 -25.28 -3.18
CA GLU A 182 12.35 -26.67 -3.63
C GLU A 182 12.03 -26.84 -5.12
N ASP A 183 11.68 -25.77 -5.86
CA ASP A 183 11.37 -25.95 -7.28
C ASP A 183 11.81 -24.78 -8.16
N LEU A 184 13.12 -24.70 -8.40
CA LEU A 184 13.72 -23.88 -9.47
C LEU A 184 13.05 -24.11 -10.84
N THR A 185 12.42 -25.27 -11.03
CA THR A 185 11.62 -25.62 -12.21
C THR A 185 10.35 -24.78 -12.31
N ASP A 186 9.69 -24.47 -11.19
CA ASP A 186 8.49 -23.66 -11.15
C ASP A 186 8.78 -22.17 -11.32
N ARG A 187 9.91 -21.67 -10.81
CA ARG A 187 10.39 -20.31 -11.15
C ARG A 187 10.67 -20.17 -12.64
N LYS A 188 11.32 -21.17 -13.25
CA LYS A 188 11.52 -21.21 -14.72
C LYS A 188 10.19 -21.34 -15.47
N LYS A 189 9.23 -22.14 -15.00
CA LYS A 189 7.90 -22.24 -15.62
C LYS A 189 7.12 -20.94 -15.50
N LEU A 190 7.22 -20.22 -14.38
CA LEU A 190 6.55 -18.93 -14.19
C LEU A 190 7.15 -17.87 -15.11
N LEU A 191 8.49 -17.80 -15.18
CA LEU A 191 9.21 -16.94 -16.12
C LEU A 191 8.89 -17.31 -17.58
N THR A 192 8.84 -18.60 -17.92
CA THR A 192 8.48 -19.07 -19.27
C THR A 192 7.01 -18.81 -19.60
N ARG A 193 6.08 -18.92 -18.63
CA ARG A 193 4.67 -18.58 -18.81
C ARG A 193 4.50 -17.08 -19.02
N LEU A 194 5.21 -16.27 -18.25
CA LEU A 194 5.30 -14.84 -18.49
C LEU A 194 5.84 -14.61 -19.92
N ASP A 195 7.01 -15.14 -20.28
CA ASP A 195 7.62 -14.94 -21.60
C ASP A 195 6.73 -15.42 -22.77
N THR A 196 5.92 -16.47 -22.56
CA THR A 196 4.95 -16.96 -23.55
C THR A 196 3.75 -16.01 -23.68
N MET A 197 3.26 -15.46 -22.56
CA MET A 197 2.22 -14.42 -22.58
C MET A 197 2.71 -13.13 -23.25
N LYS A 198 4.00 -12.78 -23.13
CA LYS A 198 4.63 -11.68 -23.88
C LYS A 198 4.46 -11.88 -25.40
N ARG A 199 4.86 -13.06 -25.88
CA ARG A 199 4.84 -13.40 -27.32
C ARG A 199 3.42 -13.51 -27.87
N GLN A 200 2.44 -13.94 -27.07
CA GLN A 200 1.04 -13.97 -27.47
C GLN A 200 0.40 -12.57 -27.49
N GLY A 201 0.78 -11.69 -26.56
CA GLY A 201 0.34 -10.29 -26.55
C GLY A 201 0.81 -9.49 -27.77
N ASP A 202 2.02 -9.77 -28.26
CA ASP A 202 2.58 -9.14 -29.47
C ASP A 202 1.89 -9.60 -30.77
N SER A 203 1.15 -10.73 -30.74
CA SER A 203 0.48 -11.32 -31.92
C SER A 203 -0.94 -10.80 -32.17
N VAL A 204 -1.51 -10.02 -31.24
CA VAL A 204 -2.85 -9.42 -31.34
C VAL A 204 -2.67 -7.91 -31.61
N GLY A 205 -2.46 -7.57 -32.87
CA GLY A 205 -2.08 -6.23 -33.36
C GLY A 205 -3.12 -5.11 -33.23
N THR A 206 -3.92 -5.05 -32.16
CA THR A 206 -4.90 -3.96 -31.92
C THR A 206 -5.09 -3.58 -30.45
N MET A 207 -4.11 -3.86 -29.57
CA MET A 207 -4.20 -3.57 -28.14
C MET A 207 -2.93 -2.92 -27.56
N GLU A 208 -2.24 -2.11 -28.37
CA GLU A 208 -0.98 -1.45 -28.02
C GLU A 208 -1.16 -0.42 -26.89
N GLY A 209 -0.63 -0.73 -25.70
CA GLY A 209 -0.33 0.29 -24.69
C GLY A 209 -0.48 -0.15 -23.24
N ASN A 210 -1.35 -1.12 -22.95
CA ASN A 210 -1.71 -1.47 -21.56
C ASN A 210 -1.23 -2.85 -21.09
N TYR A 211 -1.14 -3.85 -21.98
CA TYR A 211 -0.63 -5.18 -21.62
C TYR A 211 0.91 -5.21 -21.57
N GLY A 212 1.58 -4.57 -22.52
CA GLY A 212 3.05 -4.49 -22.56
C GLY A 212 3.67 -3.84 -21.31
N ARG A 213 3.04 -2.78 -20.77
CA ARG A 213 3.54 -2.13 -19.53
C ARG A 213 3.35 -2.99 -18.29
N ALA A 214 2.22 -3.66 -18.13
CA ALA A 214 2.02 -4.58 -17.00
C ALA A 214 3.04 -5.73 -17.06
N PHE A 215 3.38 -6.17 -18.26
CA PHE A 215 4.34 -7.23 -18.51
C PHE A 215 5.81 -6.81 -18.31
N ASP A 216 6.22 -5.65 -18.84
CA ASP A 216 7.56 -5.10 -18.67
C ASP A 216 7.85 -4.69 -17.22
N VAL A 217 6.82 -4.26 -16.49
CA VAL A 217 6.91 -3.99 -15.05
C VAL A 217 7.15 -5.28 -14.26
N LEU A 218 6.39 -6.36 -14.56
CA LEU A 218 6.54 -7.67 -13.91
C LEU A 218 7.85 -8.39 -14.26
N THR A 219 8.46 -8.06 -15.40
CA THR A 219 9.76 -8.61 -15.84
C THR A 219 10.93 -7.67 -15.57
N SER A 220 10.69 -6.45 -15.06
CA SER A 220 11.78 -5.53 -14.71
C SER A 220 12.59 -6.09 -13.54
N SER A 221 13.91 -6.14 -13.69
CA SER A 221 14.82 -6.56 -12.62
C SER A 221 14.58 -5.79 -11.33
N LYS A 222 14.26 -4.49 -11.44
CA LYS A 222 14.09 -3.60 -10.29
C LYS A 222 12.85 -3.90 -9.45
N LEU A 223 11.70 -4.22 -10.07
CA LEU A 223 10.50 -4.60 -9.30
C LEU A 223 10.71 -5.94 -8.60
N VAL A 224 11.25 -6.93 -9.32
CA VAL A 224 11.53 -8.26 -8.79
C VAL A 224 12.55 -8.19 -7.66
N GLU A 225 13.62 -7.41 -7.82
CA GLU A 225 14.59 -7.15 -6.75
C GLU A 225 13.98 -6.45 -5.53
N ALA A 226 13.00 -5.57 -5.73
CA ALA A 226 12.30 -4.91 -4.63
C ALA A 226 11.41 -5.90 -3.85
N LEU A 227 10.80 -6.88 -4.51
CA LEU A 227 10.02 -7.95 -3.88
C LEU A 227 10.91 -8.99 -3.18
N ASP A 228 12.17 -9.13 -3.60
CA ASP A 228 13.11 -10.07 -3.01
C ASP A 228 13.76 -9.52 -1.72
N VAL A 229 13.12 -9.83 -0.58
CA VAL A 229 13.61 -9.48 0.76
C VAL A 229 14.86 -10.25 1.17
N SER A 230 15.26 -11.32 0.46
CA SER A 230 16.48 -12.07 0.79
C SER A 230 17.75 -11.22 0.58
N ARG A 231 17.63 -10.17 -0.24
CA ARG A 231 18.68 -9.19 -0.51
C ARG A 231 18.93 -8.21 0.64
N GLU A 232 18.09 -8.23 1.69
CA GLU A 232 18.32 -7.45 2.90
C GLU A 232 19.26 -8.18 3.87
N PRO A 233 20.08 -7.45 4.64
CA PRO A 233 20.90 -8.05 5.70
C PRO A 233 20.05 -8.89 6.66
N ALA A 234 20.57 -10.05 7.08
CA ALA A 234 19.86 -10.96 7.99
C ALA A 234 19.40 -10.25 9.28
N SER A 235 20.27 -9.43 9.88
CA SER A 235 19.97 -8.65 11.08
C SER A 235 18.78 -7.69 10.92
N LEU A 236 18.61 -7.09 9.74
CA LEU A 236 17.48 -6.24 9.44
C LEU A 236 16.19 -7.07 9.29
N ARG A 237 16.28 -8.20 8.60
CA ARG A 237 15.15 -9.13 8.49
C ARG A 237 14.74 -9.63 9.88
N ASP A 238 15.69 -9.93 10.76
CA ASP A 238 15.44 -10.39 12.13
C ASP A 238 14.79 -9.32 12.99
N ARG A 239 15.19 -8.05 12.81
CA ARG A 239 14.56 -6.91 13.47
C ARG A 239 13.08 -6.74 13.10
N TYR A 240 12.71 -7.02 11.84
CA TYR A 240 11.31 -7.06 11.43
C TYR A 240 10.60 -8.33 11.89
N GLY A 241 11.33 -9.42 12.14
CA GLY A 241 10.79 -10.76 12.26
C GLY A 241 10.38 -11.34 10.90
N ARG A 242 10.12 -12.64 10.83
CA ARG A 242 9.62 -13.29 9.60
C ARG A 242 8.10 -13.36 9.55
N GLY A 243 7.47 -13.55 10.71
CA GLY A 243 6.03 -13.77 10.80
C GLY A 243 5.61 -15.10 10.17
N SER A 244 4.36 -15.17 9.71
CA SER A 244 3.79 -16.34 9.04
C SER A 244 3.13 -15.90 7.73
N THR A 245 3.25 -16.70 6.67
CA THR A 245 2.51 -16.51 5.41
C THR A 245 1.10 -17.09 5.46
N LYS A 246 0.76 -17.84 6.52
CA LYS A 246 -0.56 -18.45 6.68
C LYS A 246 -1.56 -17.39 7.10
N HIS A 247 -2.69 -17.34 6.38
CA HIS A 247 -3.85 -16.55 6.78
C HIS A 247 -4.27 -16.90 8.20
N LEU A 248 -4.68 -15.88 8.96
CA LEU A 248 -5.27 -16.04 10.28
C LEU A 248 -6.78 -15.89 10.14
N GLY A 249 -7.53 -16.95 10.46
CA GLY A 249 -8.98 -17.00 10.25
C GLY A 249 -9.36 -16.68 8.80
N ASP A 250 -10.28 -15.73 8.62
CA ASP A 250 -10.71 -15.21 7.32
C ASP A 250 -9.92 -13.95 6.86
N GLY A 251 -8.93 -13.53 7.67
CA GLY A 251 -8.13 -12.31 7.49
C GLY A 251 -6.73 -12.52 6.90
N ALA A 252 -5.91 -11.48 6.97
CA ALA A 252 -4.58 -11.46 6.40
C ALA A 252 -3.59 -12.27 7.27
N PRO A 253 -2.48 -12.75 6.70
CA PRO A 253 -1.40 -13.32 7.47
C PRO A 253 -0.68 -12.22 8.28
N MET A 254 -0.03 -12.62 9.38
CA MET A 254 0.96 -11.77 10.07
C MET A 254 2.31 -11.94 9.39
N TRP A 255 2.44 -11.45 8.15
CA TRP A 255 3.62 -11.68 7.32
C TRP A 255 4.56 -10.47 7.30
N ASN A 256 5.53 -10.46 8.20
CA ASN A 256 6.41 -9.29 8.41
C ASN A 256 7.30 -8.97 7.20
N ASP A 257 7.62 -9.96 6.36
CA ASP A 257 8.36 -9.71 5.11
C ASP A 257 7.58 -8.78 4.17
N GLN A 258 6.24 -8.72 4.19
CA GLN A 258 5.50 -7.76 3.34
C GLN A 258 5.81 -6.30 3.70
N LEU A 259 6.07 -6.01 4.97
CA LEU A 259 6.46 -4.67 5.39
C LEU A 259 7.86 -4.30 4.86
N LEU A 260 8.77 -5.28 4.78
CA LEU A 260 10.08 -5.10 4.13
C LEU A 260 9.95 -4.94 2.62
N MET A 261 9.10 -5.75 1.96
CA MET A 261 8.80 -5.58 0.53
C MET A 261 8.24 -4.19 0.26
N ALA A 262 7.30 -3.72 1.08
CA ALA A 262 6.72 -2.39 0.93
C ALA A 262 7.77 -1.27 1.05
N ARG A 263 8.71 -1.40 2.00
CA ARG A 263 9.85 -0.47 2.10
C ARG A 263 10.68 -0.47 0.81
N ARG A 264 11.10 -1.65 0.34
CA ARG A 264 11.92 -1.80 -0.86
C ARG A 264 11.21 -1.30 -2.12
N LEU A 265 9.90 -1.50 -2.24
CA LEU A 265 9.08 -1.00 -3.35
C LEU A 265 9.02 0.52 -3.37
N VAL A 266 8.86 1.15 -2.20
CA VAL A 266 8.93 2.61 -2.07
C VAL A 266 10.33 3.13 -2.42
N GLU A 267 11.39 2.48 -1.92
CA GLU A 267 12.78 2.79 -2.28
C GLU A 267 13.05 2.63 -3.78
N ALA A 268 12.40 1.65 -4.43
CA ALA A 268 12.49 1.43 -5.87
C ALA A 268 11.76 2.51 -6.69
N GLY A 269 10.74 3.15 -6.13
CA GLY A 269 10.03 4.29 -6.72
C GLY A 269 8.49 4.21 -6.70
N ALA A 270 7.91 3.21 -6.03
CA ALA A 270 6.45 3.13 -5.90
C ALA A 270 5.94 4.30 -5.06
N ARG A 271 4.88 4.97 -5.52
CA ARG A 271 4.26 6.08 -4.77
C ARG A 271 3.35 5.57 -3.66
N VAL A 272 2.63 4.48 -3.92
CA VAL A 272 1.74 3.87 -2.95
C VAL A 272 2.00 2.37 -2.89
N VAL A 273 2.16 1.86 -1.67
CA VAL A 273 2.13 0.42 -1.40
C VAL A 273 1.12 0.15 -0.29
N THR A 274 0.20 -0.78 -0.52
CA THR A 274 -0.76 -1.23 0.50
C THR A 274 -0.40 -2.61 1.01
N VAL A 275 -0.53 -2.81 2.31
CA VAL A 275 -0.31 -4.08 3.00
C VAL A 275 -1.51 -4.33 3.91
N ALA A 276 -2.08 -5.53 3.89
CA ALA A 276 -3.03 -5.98 4.91
C ALA A 276 -2.29 -6.87 5.90
N TYR A 277 -2.54 -6.69 7.20
CA TYR A 277 -1.79 -7.39 8.24
C TYR A 277 -2.71 -7.89 9.35
N GLY A 278 -2.65 -9.20 9.60
CA GLY A 278 -3.37 -9.84 10.69
C GLY A 278 -4.87 -10.03 10.49
N PHE A 279 -5.51 -10.45 11.57
CA PHE A 279 -6.92 -10.81 11.67
C PHE A 279 -7.65 -9.82 12.61
N TRP A 280 -8.97 -9.95 12.74
CA TRP A 280 -9.74 -9.21 13.73
C TRP A 280 -9.73 -9.98 15.06
N ASP A 281 -9.75 -9.32 16.21
CA ASP A 281 -9.72 -9.99 17.53
C ASP A 281 -8.53 -10.95 17.76
N THR A 282 -7.31 -10.43 17.61
CA THR A 282 -6.05 -11.14 17.94
C THR A 282 -5.33 -10.57 19.15
#